data_AF-A0A830CP48-F1
#
_entry.id   AF-A0A830CP48-F1
#
_cell.length_a   1.000
_cell.length_b   1.000
_cell.length_c   1.000
_cell.angle_alpha   90.00
_cell.angle_beta   90.00
_cell.angle_gamma   90.00
#
_symmetry.space_group_name_H-M   'P 1'
#
loop_
_entity.id
_entity.type
_entity.pdbx_description
1 polymer ?
#
loop_
_entity_poly.entity_id
_entity_poly.type
_entity_poly.pdbx_seq_one_letter_code
_entity_poly.pdbx_strand_id
1 'polypeptide(L)' 'MECNKDEALRAKSIAESKLEQKDFAGSKKFALKAQNLYPGLDGISPMLTMLDVYISSEKKIGGLTDWYGVLGVGL' A
#
# COMPACT_ATOMS: atom_id res chain seq x y z
N MET A 1 15.86 18.98 -11.77
CA MET A 1 14.47 18.55 -11.45
C MET A 1 14.56 17.17 -10.82
N GLU A 2 14.90 17.09 -9.53
CA GLU A 2 15.09 15.82 -8.78
C GLU A 2 14.41 15.87 -7.39
N CYS A 3 13.45 16.79 -7.21
CA CYS A 3 12.89 17.12 -5.89
C CYS A 3 11.83 16.12 -5.39
N ASN A 4 11.36 15.20 -6.23
CA ASN A 4 10.28 14.29 -5.85
C ASN A 4 10.78 12.96 -5.27
N LYS A 5 12.06 12.63 -5.43
CA LYS A 5 12.63 11.36 -4.97
C LYS A 5 12.84 11.34 -3.46
N ASP A 6 13.35 12.43 -2.88
CA ASP A 6 13.54 12.57 -1.43
C ASP A 6 12.19 12.56 -0.69
N GLU A 7 11.21 13.30 -1.23
CA GLU A 7 9.83 13.33 -0.72
C GLU A 7 9.18 11.93 -0.76
N ALA A 8 9.38 11.19 -1.85
CA ALA A 8 8.88 9.82 -1.99
C ALA A 8 9.58 8.83 -1.04
N LEU A 9 10.89 8.96 -0.84
CA LEU A 9 11.64 8.15 0.12
C LEU A 9 11.20 8.41 1.56
N ARG A 10 10.97 9.68 1.94
CA ARG A 10 10.41 10.03 3.25
C ARG A 10 9.02 9.42 3.44
N ALA A 11 8.16 9.53 2.43
CA ALA A 11 6.83 8.93 2.49
C ALA A 11 6.86 7.40 2.57
N LYS A 12 7.81 6.73 1.90
CA LYS A 12 8.07 5.29 2.05
C LYS A 12 8.50 4.94 3.48
N SER A 13 9.44 5.67 4.05
CA SER A 13 9.91 5.43 5.43
C SER A 13 8.80 5.61 6.47
N ILE A 14 7.93 6.62 6.28
CA ILE A 14 6.73 6.78 7.11
C ILE A 14 5.77 5.60 6.93
N ALA A 15 5.60 5.10 5.71
CA ALA A 15 4.77 3.93 5.45
C ALA A 15 5.33 2.68 6.16
N GLU A 16 6.64 2.48 6.19
CA GLU A 16 7.29 1.37 6.89
C GLU A 16 7.07 1.47 8.41
N SER A 17 7.30 2.66 8.97
CA SER A 17 7.09 2.92 10.39
C SER A 17 5.62 2.76 10.82
N LYS A 18 4.67 3.05 9.91
CA LYS A 18 3.24 2.77 10.09
C LYS A 18 2.90 1.29 10.00
N LEU A 19 3.60 0.56 9.14
CA LEU A 19 3.51 -0.90 9.02
C LEU A 19 3.95 -1.59 10.33
N GLU A 20 5.05 -1.13 10.94
CA GLU A 20 5.50 -1.61 12.25
C GLU A 20 4.47 -1.36 13.36
N GLN A 21 3.75 -0.23 13.28
CA GLN A 21 2.65 0.10 14.19
C GLN A 21 1.35 -0.69 13.90
N LYS A 22 1.36 -1.61 12.92
CA LYS A 22 0.17 -2.32 12.40
C LYS A 22 -0.92 -1.38 11.87
N ASP A 23 -0.55 -0.15 11.52
CA ASP A 23 -1.44 0.82 10.89
C ASP A 23 -1.34 0.68 9.36
N PHE A 24 -1.94 -0.40 8.83
CA PHE A 24 -1.90 -0.72 7.41
C PHE A 24 -2.65 0.33 6.57
N ALA A 25 -3.77 0.86 7.08
CA ALA A 25 -4.52 1.91 6.39
C ALA A 25 -3.72 3.21 6.26
N GLY A 26 -3.01 3.61 7.33
CA GLY A 26 -2.09 4.74 7.31
C GLY A 26 -0.90 4.48 6.39
N SER A 27 -0.27 3.32 6.52
CA SER A 27 0.86 2.90 5.68
C SER A 27 0.50 2.95 4.19
N LYS A 28 -0.67 2.44 3.79
CA LYS A 28 -1.14 2.49 2.39
C LYS A 28 -1.29 3.91 1.86
N LYS A 29 -1.82 4.84 2.65
CA LYS A 29 -1.94 6.26 2.26
C LYS A 29 -0.57 6.88 1.99
N PHE A 30 0.42 6.61 2.84
CA PHE A 30 1.77 7.13 2.66
C PHE A 30 2.50 6.48 1.47
N ALA A 31 2.35 5.17 1.29
CA ALA A 31 2.90 4.46 0.12
C ALA A 31 2.29 4.98 -1.20
N LEU A 32 0.99 5.26 -1.24
CA LEU A 32 0.32 5.89 -2.40
C LEU A 32 0.81 7.31 -2.64
N LYS A 33 1.06 8.07 -1.57
CA LYS A 33 1.63 9.43 -1.69
C LYS A 33 3.03 9.38 -2.29
N ALA A 34 3.85 8.43 -1.83
CA ALA A 34 5.18 8.18 -2.36
C ALA A 34 5.13 7.76 -3.85
N GLN A 35 4.13 6.94 -4.24
CA GLN A 35 3.91 6.55 -5.64
C GLN A 35 3.52 7.74 -6.52
N ASN A 36 2.64 8.62 -6.04
CA ASN A 36 2.21 9.80 -6.79
C ASN A 36 3.36 10.81 -6.97
N LEU A 37 4.23 10.94 -5.96
CA LEU A 37 5.43 11.78 -6.03
C LEU A 37 6.44 11.21 -7.02
N TYR A 38 6.70 9.91 -6.93
CA TYR A 38 7.67 9.23 -7.77
C TYR A 38 7.16 7.82 -8.13
N PRO A 39 6.45 7.67 -9.26
CA PRO A 39 5.86 6.39 -9.65
C PRO A 39 6.92 5.32 -9.96
N GLY A 40 8.17 5.72 -10.21
CA GLY A 40 9.32 4.84 -10.39
C GLY A 40 10.05 4.48 -9.08
N LEU A 41 9.48 4.73 -7.89
CA LEU A 41 10.17 4.41 -6.64
C LEU A 41 10.19 2.91 -6.42
N ASP A 42 11.40 2.35 -6.39
CA ASP A 42 11.61 0.93 -6.21
C ASP A 42 11.09 0.44 -4.84
N GLY A 43 10.29 -0.63 -4.89
CA GLY A 43 9.67 -1.23 -3.70
C GLY A 43 8.33 -0.63 -3.26
N ILE A 44 7.80 0.44 -3.88
CA ILE A 44 6.44 0.93 -3.54
C ILE A 44 5.35 0.00 -4.03
N SER A 45 5.46 -0.51 -5.26
CA SER A 45 4.40 -1.36 -5.85
C SER A 45 4.18 -2.66 -5.07
N PRO A 46 5.24 -3.39 -4.66
CA PRO A 46 5.09 -4.56 -3.78
C PRO A 46 4.50 -4.20 -2.42
N MET A 47 4.91 -3.07 -1.84
CA MET A 47 4.44 -2.60 -0.53
C MET A 47 2.94 -2.27 -0.55
N LEU A 48 2.46 -1.57 -1.58
CA LEU A 48 1.04 -1.30 -1.77
C LEU A 48 0.23 -2.59 -1.95
N THR A 49 0.76 -3.56 -2.68
CA THR A 49 0.10 -4.87 -2.88
C THR A 49 0.01 -5.64 -1.56
N MET A 50 1.09 -5.69 -0.79
CA MET A 50 1.10 -6.31 0.54
C MET A 50 0.07 -5.65 1.46
N LEU A 51 0.04 -4.32 1.49
CA LEU A 51 -0.91 -3.54 2.29
C LEU A 51 -2.35 -3.78 1.85
N ASP A 52 -2.61 -3.87 0.55
CA ASP A 52 -3.94 -4.14 0.01
C ASP A 52 -4.44 -5.53 0.40
N VAL A 53 -3.56 -6.54 0.33
CA VAL A 53 -3.83 -7.90 0.79
C VAL A 53 -4.08 -7.93 2.31
N TYR A 54 -3.28 -7.21 3.09
CA TYR A 54 -3.41 -7.15 4.55
C TYR A 54 -4.70 -6.45 4.99
N ILE A 55 -5.03 -5.30 4.38
CA ILE A 55 -6.29 -4.58 4.67
C ILE A 55 -7.49 -5.41 4.22
N SER A 56 -7.39 -6.10 3.08
CA SER A 56 -8.44 -7.00 2.59
C SER A 56 -8.60 -8.25 3.46
N SER A 57 -7.50 -8.75 4.06
CA SER A 57 -7.54 -9.87 5.00
C SER A 57 -8.06 -9.47 6.39
N GLU A 58 -7.77 -8.25 6.86
CA GLU A 58 -8.37 -7.71 8.09
C GLU A 58 -9.87 -7.44 7.91
N LYS A 59 -10.29 -6.88 6.77
CA LYS A 59 -11.72 -6.72 6.43
C LYS A 59 -12.46 -8.07 6.31
N LYS A 60 -11.74 -9.17 6.10
CA LYS A 60 -12.25 -10.54 6.05
C LYS A 60 -12.77 -11.03 7.40
N ILE A 61 -12.27 -10.46 8.50
CA ILE A 61 -12.62 -10.84 9.88
C ILE A 61 -13.94 -10.16 10.31
N GLY A 62 -14.89 -10.03 9.36
CA GLY A 62 -16.12 -9.26 9.54
C GLY A 62 -17.27 -9.65 8.60
N GLY A 63 -17.20 -10.81 7.94
CA GLY A 63 -18.43 -11.52 7.55
C GLY A 63 -18.73 -11.73 6.06
N LEU A 64 -17.98 -11.20 5.09
CA LEU A 64 -18.06 -11.64 3.68
C LEU A 64 -16.85 -11.15 2.86
N THR A 65 -15.81 -11.97 2.85
CA THR A 65 -14.79 -12.02 1.80
C THR A 65 -15.38 -12.33 0.45
N ASP A 66 -15.82 -11.34 -0.33
CA ASP A 66 -16.07 -11.52 -1.76
C ASP A 66 -14.74 -11.80 -2.48
N TRP A 67 -14.35 -13.07 -2.50
CA TRP A 67 -13.13 -13.56 -3.16
C TRP A 67 -13.19 -13.45 -4.68
N TYR A 68 -14.38 -13.22 -5.26
CA TYR A 68 -14.59 -13.20 -6.71
C TYR A 68 -14.06 -11.93 -7.39
N GLY A 69 -13.89 -10.82 -6.67
CA GLY A 69 -13.24 -9.61 -7.20
C GLY A 69 -11.70 -9.64 -7.17
N VAL A 70 -11.09 -10.39 -6.25
CA VAL A 70 -9.62 -10.38 -6.03
C VAL A 70 -8.87 -11.24 -7.04
N LEU A 71 -9.51 -12.29 -7.57
CA LEU A 71 -8.84 -13.21 -8.50
C LEU A 71 -9.04 -12.87 -9.98
N GLY A 72 -9.85 -11.87 -10.33
CA GLY A 72 -9.92 -11.35 -11.69
C GLY A 72 -10.19 -12.40 -12.78
N VAL A 73 -10.84 -13.51 -12.45
CA VAL A 73 -11.33 -14.48 -13.44
C VAL A 73 -12.80 -14.18 -13.68
N GLY A 74 -13.05 -13.04 -14.33
CA GLY A 74 -14.31 -12.79 -15.01
C GLY A 74 -14.34 -13.63 -16.28
N LEU A 75 -15.39 -14.45 -16.39
CA LEU A 75 -15.71 -15.31 -17.53
C LEU A 75 -15.79 -14.51 -18.84
#